data_AF-A0AAV5JWV6-F1
#
_entry.id   AF-A0AAV5JWV6-F1
#
_cell.length_a   1.000
_cell.length_b   1.000
_cell.length_c   1.000
_cell.angle_alpha   90.00
_cell.angle_beta   90.00
_cell.angle_gamma   90.00
#
_symmetry.space_group_name_H-M   'P 1'
#
loop_
_entity.id
_entity.type
_entity.pdbx_description
1 polymer ?
#
loop_
_entity_poly.entity_id
_entity_poly.type
_entity_poly.pdbx_seq_one_letter_code
_entity_poly.pdbx_strand_id
1 'polypeptide(L)'
;MKRNTEHDPPYWRDPIWMNVNYMILSALKHCSLVNGPYRERAKTIYDGLRSNLIRTITKLGFCGNNMIRSRKREEVLNCLLAGPHFSY
;
A
#
# COMPACT_ATOMS: atom_id res chain seq x y z
N MET A 1 11.57 -18.54 -4.71
CA MET A 1 12.20 -17.21 -4.60
C MET A 1 13.69 -17.38 -4.40
N LYS A 2 14.53 -16.63 -5.12
CA LYS A 2 16.00 -16.75 -5.01
C LYS A 2 16.47 -16.11 -3.69
N ARG A 3 17.13 -16.90 -2.83
CA ARG A 3 17.74 -16.39 -1.58
C ARG A 3 18.93 -15.47 -1.88
N ASN A 4 19.26 -14.60 -0.93
CA ASN A 4 20.46 -13.77 -1.01
C ASN A 4 21.70 -14.58 -0.64
N THR A 5 21.60 -15.39 0.42
CA THR A 5 22.61 -16.36 0.86
C THR A 5 21.90 -17.62 1.39
N GLU A 6 22.65 -18.61 1.87
CA GLU A 6 22.08 -19.82 2.49
C GLU A 6 21.16 -19.47 3.68
N HIS A 7 21.56 -18.48 4.49
CA HIS A 7 20.86 -18.07 5.70
C HIS A 7 20.03 -16.78 5.54
N ASP A 8 20.22 -16.01 4.46
CA ASP A 8 19.52 -14.74 4.23
C ASP A 8 18.38 -14.89 3.22
N PRO A 9 17.12 -15.04 3.68
CA PRO A 9 15.98 -14.97 2.79
C PRO A 9 15.81 -13.55 2.19
N PRO A 10 15.13 -13.43 1.04
CA PRO A 10 14.94 -12.13 0.41
C PRO A 10 13.97 -11.26 1.22
N TYR A 11 14.48 -10.21 1.87
CA TYR A 11 13.66 -9.28 2.67
C TYR A 11 12.73 -8.41 1.81
N TRP A 12 13.17 -7.95 0.64
CA TRP A 12 12.49 -6.90 -0.13
C TRP A 12 11.82 -7.36 -1.44
N ARG A 13 12.03 -8.61 -1.89
CA ARG A 13 11.55 -9.07 -3.21
C ARG A 13 10.13 -9.65 -3.21
N ASP A 14 9.57 -9.91 -2.03
CA ASP A 14 8.35 -10.71 -1.89
C ASP A 14 7.29 -10.06 -1.00
N PRO A 15 7.65 -9.43 0.14
CA PRO A 15 6.64 -8.83 1.00
C PRO A 15 5.95 -7.65 0.33
N ILE A 16 4.71 -7.35 0.74
CA ILE A 16 4.04 -6.10 0.38
C ILE A 16 4.50 -5.01 1.36
N TRP A 17 5.22 -4.02 0.85
CA TRP A 17 5.80 -2.94 1.66
C TRP A 17 4.82 -1.78 1.79
N MET A 18 4.18 -1.66 2.95
CA MET A 18 3.14 -0.65 3.17
C MET A 18 3.65 0.79 3.11
N ASN A 19 4.87 1.05 3.57
CA ASN A 19 5.51 2.37 3.50
C ASN A 19 5.70 2.84 2.04
N VAL A 20 6.22 1.97 1.17
CA VAL A 20 6.41 2.28 -0.25
C VAL A 20 5.07 2.47 -0.95
N ASN A 21 4.10 1.59 -0.67
CA ASN A 21 2.75 1.70 -1.20
C ASN A 21 2.05 3.00 -0.77
N TYR A 22 2.25 3.46 0.46
CA TYR A 22 1.71 4.72 0.94
C TYR A 22 2.27 5.92 0.16
N MET A 23 3.59 5.95 -0.08
CA MET A 23 4.23 7.00 -0.89
C MET A 23 3.71 6.99 -2.33
N ILE A 24 3.57 5.81 -2.94
CA ILE A 24 3.02 5.66 -4.30
C ILE A 24 1.58 6.17 -4.37
N LEU A 25 0.73 5.81 -3.39
CA LEU A 25 -0.64 6.31 -3.32
C LEU A 25 -0.68 7.83 -3.20
N SER A 26 0.21 8.44 -2.42
CA SER A 26 0.31 9.90 -2.30
C SER A 26 0.68 10.56 -3.63
N ALA A 27 1.69 10.03 -4.32
CA ALA A 27 2.11 10.53 -5.62
C ALA A 27 1.00 10.40 -6.68
N LEU A 28 0.35 9.23 -6.77
CA LEU A 28 -0.75 9.01 -7.72
C LEU A 28 -1.95 9.92 -7.44
N LYS A 29 -2.31 10.13 -6.16
CA LYS A 29 -3.35 11.08 -5.76
C LYS A 29 -3.00 12.48 -6.25
N HIS A 30 -1.79 12.96 -5.98
CA HIS A 30 -1.33 14.26 -6.46
C HIS A 30 -1.40 14.36 -7.99
N CYS A 31 -0.83 13.38 -8.73
CA CYS A 31 -0.85 13.36 -10.19
C CYS A 31 -2.28 13.30 -10.78
N SER A 32 -3.24 12.71 -10.06
CA SER A 32 -4.66 12.69 -10.48
C SER A 32 -5.40 14.02 -10.29
N LEU A 33 -4.85 14.92 -9.48
CA LEU A 33 -5.41 16.25 -9.24
C LEU A 33 -4.79 17.30 -10.17
N VAL A 34 -3.52 17.12 -10.53
CA VAL A 34 -2.81 18.01 -11.46
C VAL A 34 -3.33 17.78 -12.89
N ASN A 35 -3.58 18.88 -13.61
CA ASN A 35 -3.95 18.82 -15.03
C ASN A 35 -2.77 18.31 -15.86
N GLY A 36 -2.97 17.21 -16.59
CA GLY A 36 -1.95 16.65 -17.46
C GLY A 36 -2.45 15.41 -18.20
N PRO A 37 -1.72 14.95 -19.22
CA PRO A 37 -2.13 13.85 -20.09
C PRO A 37 -2.27 12.51 -19.35
N TYR A 38 -1.64 12.36 -18.19
CA TYR A 38 -1.66 11.14 -17.38
C TYR A 38 -2.62 11.18 -16.19
N ARG A 39 -3.42 12.23 -16.04
CA ARG A 39 -4.32 12.45 -14.90
C ARG A 39 -5.28 11.27 -14.67
N GLU A 40 -6.04 10.90 -15.71
CA GLU A 40 -7.01 9.79 -15.65
C GLU A 40 -6.34 8.44 -15.41
N ARG A 41 -5.14 8.25 -15.99
CA ARG A 41 -4.33 7.04 -15.77
C ARG A 41 -3.88 6.95 -14.31
N ALA A 42 -3.39 8.05 -13.74
CA ALA A 42 -2.97 8.12 -12.34
C ALA A 42 -4.14 7.82 -11.39
N LYS A 43 -5.32 8.38 -11.67
CA LYS A 43 -6.55 8.12 -10.90
C LYS A 43 -6.94 6.63 -10.94
N THR A 44 -6.96 6.04 -12.14
CA THR A 44 -7.30 4.62 -12.31
C THR A 44 -6.36 3.70 -11.52
N ILE A 45 -5.05 3.97 -11.57
CA ILE A 45 -4.05 3.19 -10.83
C ILE A 45 -4.21 3.41 -9.32
N TYR A 46 -4.45 4.65 -8.88
CA TYR A 46 -4.70 4.97 -7.47
C TYR A 46 -5.88 4.17 -6.91
N ASP A 47 -7.02 4.19 -7.59
CA ASP A 47 -8.24 3.51 -7.16
C ASP A 47 -8.03 1.99 -7.09
N GLY A 48 -7.40 1.42 -8.11
CA GLY A 48 -7.07 0.00 -8.17
C GLY A 48 -6.10 -0.44 -7.06
N LEU A 49 -5.01 0.30 -6.86
CA LEU A 49 -4.00 0.00 -5.85
C LEU A 49 -4.59 0.12 -4.44
N ARG A 50 -5.33 1.19 -4.15
CA ARG A 50 -5.99 1.40 -2.86
C ARG A 50 -6.96 0.26 -2.53
N SER A 51 -7.82 -0.12 -3.48
CA SER A 51 -8.76 -1.24 -3.32
C SER A 51 -8.04 -2.56 -3.05
N ASN A 52 -6.97 -2.85 -3.80
CA ASN A 52 -6.19 -4.07 -3.64
C ASN A 52 -5.50 -4.16 -2.27
N LEU A 53 -4.93 -3.05 -1.79
CA LEU A 53 -4.27 -3.00 -0.49
C LEU A 53 -5.27 -3.16 0.66
N ILE A 54 -6.40 -2.44 0.63
CA ILE A 54 -7.46 -2.59 1.64
C ILE A 54 -7.97 -4.03 1.67
N ARG A 55 -8.25 -4.63 0.51
CA ARG A 55 -8.68 -6.04 0.43
C ARG A 55 -7.65 -6.99 0.99
N THR A 56 -6.37 -6.77 0.71
CA THR A 56 -5.26 -7.61 1.19
C THR A 56 -5.12 -7.53 2.71
N ILE A 57 -5.10 -6.32 3.29
CA ILE A 57 -5.00 -6.12 4.75
C ILE A 57 -6.24 -6.63 5.47
N THR A 58 -7.41 -6.49 4.85
CA THR A 58 -8.65 -7.06 5.36
C THR A 58 -8.53 -8.59 5.40
N LYS A 59 -8.19 -9.23 4.28
CA LYS A 59 -8.05 -10.69 4.18
C LYS A 59 -6.99 -11.26 5.13
N LEU A 60 -5.80 -10.67 5.18
CA LEU A 60 -4.71 -11.11 6.06
C LEU A 60 -5.01 -10.87 7.54
N GLY A 61 -5.79 -9.83 7.86
CA GLY A 61 -6.18 -9.53 9.25
C GLY A 61 -7.33 -10.37 9.81
N PHE A 62 -8.10 -11.06 8.95
CA PHE A 62 -9.27 -11.85 9.36
C PHE A 62 -9.06 -13.37 9.27
N CYS A 63 -7.97 -13.85 8.68
CA CYS A 63 -7.61 -15.26 8.65
C CYS A 63 -6.45 -15.51 9.64
N GLY A 64 -6.66 -16.42 10.59
CA GLY A 64 -5.86 -16.57 11.80
C GLY A 64 -4.34 -16.64 11.65
N ASN A 65 -3.66 -16.16 12.70
CA ASN A 65 -2.25 -16.39 13.02
C ASN A 65 -1.25 -16.20 11.87
N ASN A 66 -0.99 -14.95 11.47
CA ASN A 66 0.34 -14.34 11.59
C ASN A 66 0.35 -12.90 11.06
N MET A 67 0.84 -11.99 11.92
CA MET A 67 1.45 -10.70 11.59
C MET A 67 0.57 -9.59 10.99
N ILE A 68 -0.45 -9.11 11.72
CA ILE A 68 -0.52 -7.73 12.27
C ILE A 68 -1.41 -7.81 13.53
N ARG A 69 -0.81 -8.13 14.69
CA ARG A 69 -1.49 -7.94 15.98
C ARG A 69 -1.14 -6.53 16.47
N SER A 70 -2.13 -5.76 16.93
CA SER A 70 -2.05 -4.44 17.61
C SER A 70 -2.44 -3.21 16.78
N ARG A 71 -2.96 -2.16 17.46
CA ARG A 71 -3.49 -0.84 17.03
C ARG A 71 -3.02 -0.25 15.68
N LYS A 72 -1.81 -0.57 15.21
CA LYS A 72 -1.26 -0.19 13.89
C LYS A 72 -2.15 -0.57 12.70
N ARG A 73 -2.92 -1.67 12.77
CA ARG A 73 -3.82 -2.09 11.65
C ARG A 73 -4.90 -1.05 11.40
N GLU A 74 -5.61 -0.63 12.43
CA GLU A 74 -6.69 0.36 12.31
C GLU A 74 -6.12 1.70 11.87
N GLU A 75 -4.96 2.10 12.40
CA GLU A 75 -4.25 3.30 11.94
C GLU A 75 -3.95 3.23 10.43
N VAL A 76 -3.38 2.13 9.94
CA VAL A 76 -3.08 1.94 8.51
C VAL A 76 -4.36 1.87 7.67
N LEU A 77 -5.40 1.17 8.15
CA LEU A 77 -6.68 1.09 7.45
C LEU A 77 -7.31 2.49 7.36
N ASN A 78 -7.31 3.25 8.46
CA ASN A 78 -7.83 4.61 8.53
C ASN A 78 -7.05 5.55 7.61
N CYS A 79 -5.71 5.44 7.57
CA CYS A 79 -4.88 6.19 6.62
C CYS A 79 -5.21 5.85 5.16
N LEU A 80 -5.49 4.58 4.84
CA LEU A 80 -5.88 4.19 3.48
C LEU A 80 -7.32 4.61 3.15
N LEU A 81 -8.23 4.54 4.12
CA LEU A 81 -9.63 4.93 3.98
C LEU A 81 -9.78 6.44 3.81
N ALA A 82 -9.16 7.23 4.68
CA ALA A 82 -9.10 8.69 4.56
C ALA A 82 -8.25 9.15 3.36
N GLY A 83 -7.33 8.28 2.93
CA GLY A 83 -6.36 8.56 1.87
C GLY A 83 -5.15 9.34 2.40
N PRO A 84 -4.06 9.40 1.63
CA PRO A 84 -2.87 10.15 2.04
C PRO A 84 -3.22 11.64 2.18
N HIS A 85 -2.96 12.19 3.37
CA HIS A 85 -3.04 13.62 3.68
C HIS A 85 -1.61 14.16 3.69
N PHE A 86 -1.19 14.74 2.57
CA PHE A 86 -0.05 15.65 2.56
C PHE A 86 -0.61 17.04 2.29
N SER A 87 -0.58 17.91 3.31
CA SER A 87 -0.60 19.34 3.07
C SER A 87 0.74 19.69 2.45
N TYR A 88 0.75 20.04 1.18
CA TYR A 88 1.91 20.65 0.52
C TYR A 88 1.91 22.15 0.79
#